data_AF-A0A2E3XN92-F1
#
_entry.id   AF-A0A2E3XN92-F1
#
_cell.length_a   1.000
_cell.length_b   1.000
_cell.length_c   1.000
_cell.angle_alpha   90.00
_cell.angle_beta   90.00
_cell.angle_gamma   90.00
#
_symmetry.space_group_name_H-M   'P 1'
#
loop_
_entity.id
_entity.type
_entity.pdbx_description
1 polymer ?
#
loop_
_entity_poly.entity_id
_entity_poly.type
_entity_poly.pdbx_seq_one_letter_code
_entity_poly.pdbx_strand_id
1 'polypeptide(L)'
;MMIMRILMKKLFGFSINLAAFVAITSMLVGCEPSDFREGVVMAGGKYVPAHTLNKGKQIYQEYCMACHGVNGDGNGVAAKGLEVPPRNFTLGIIKFGDVISGELPHDEAIYKTLEHGLNGTAMLPWDLKKDQMEAVWQYIKTFAPDTWIGKDKQLGKQFDSSTFKDPYTVARRKQAIETGRKVYHVEAACQACHMGYVSLGEFDQMSRELTGDGVEELDETFFQLKTQVSEHGYGVRPPDFTYHKLRSVRGNNVEDIYLRLLAGVGGTTMPAWSETIEEDYKIWALAYYVQSLMEYRKSPKKRAEFFSNLKK
;
A
#
# COMPACT_ATOMS: atom_id res chain seq x y z
N MET A 1 -32.55 -61.52 -76.20
CA MET A 1 -33.02 -60.21 -76.72
C MET A 1 -32.24 -59.14 -75.95
N MET A 2 -31.08 -58.66 -76.44
CA MET A 2 -30.97 -57.59 -77.45
C MET A 2 -31.34 -56.26 -76.74
N ILE A 3 -30.47 -55.28 -76.41
CA ILE A 3 -29.28 -54.75 -77.08
C ILE A 3 -28.33 -54.06 -76.08
N MET A 4 -27.06 -54.35 -76.31
CA MET A 4 -25.85 -53.69 -75.85
C MET A 4 -25.55 -52.51 -76.79
N ARG A 5 -25.38 -51.27 -76.29
CA ARG A 5 -24.73 -50.19 -77.07
C ARG A 5 -23.83 -49.31 -76.22
N ILE A 6 -22.56 -49.44 -76.56
CA ILE A 6 -21.36 -48.71 -76.17
C ILE A 6 -21.38 -47.32 -76.82
N LEU A 7 -20.98 -46.27 -76.09
CA LEU A 7 -20.26 -45.16 -76.72
C LEU A 7 -19.28 -44.49 -75.75
N MET A 8 -18.09 -44.27 -76.31
CA MET A 8 -16.81 -43.94 -75.68
C MET A 8 -16.67 -42.48 -75.25
N LYS A 9 -15.99 -42.31 -74.10
CA LYS A 9 -14.86 -41.42 -73.79
C LYS A 9 -14.82 -40.00 -74.39
N LYS A 10 -14.71 -39.02 -73.47
CA LYS A 10 -13.77 -37.86 -73.40
C LYS A 10 -14.37 -36.89 -72.36
N LEU A 11 -13.70 -36.23 -71.41
CA LEU A 11 -12.31 -35.99 -71.02
C LEU A 11 -12.36 -35.35 -69.62
N PHE A 12 -11.38 -35.69 -68.77
CA PHE A 12 -10.78 -34.86 -67.70
C PHE A 12 -11.62 -34.37 -66.51
N GLY A 13 -11.11 -34.64 -65.30
CA GLY A 13 -11.35 -33.77 -64.15
C GLY A 13 -11.35 -34.45 -62.78
N PHE A 14 -10.16 -34.81 -62.31
CA PHE A 14 -9.72 -34.79 -60.91
C PHE A 14 -10.78 -34.85 -59.77
N SER A 15 -10.81 -36.00 -59.11
CA SER A 15 -10.50 -36.20 -57.68
C SER A 15 -11.15 -35.34 -56.57
N ILE A 16 -11.73 -36.06 -55.58
CA ILE A 16 -11.72 -35.83 -54.11
C ILE A 16 -13.01 -35.27 -53.47
N ASN A 17 -13.70 -36.20 -52.78
CA ASN A 17 -14.43 -36.11 -51.51
C ASN A 17 -15.19 -34.83 -51.13
N LEU A 18 -16.53 -34.87 -51.23
CA LEU A 18 -17.44 -33.99 -50.48
C LEU A 18 -18.08 -34.71 -49.28
N ALA A 19 -17.29 -35.51 -48.55
CA ALA A 19 -17.65 -36.02 -47.22
C ALA A 19 -17.09 -35.12 -46.09
N ALA A 20 -16.57 -33.93 -46.44
CA ALA A 20 -15.90 -33.01 -45.52
C ALA A 20 -16.66 -31.67 -45.38
N PHE A 21 -18.00 -31.70 -45.39
CA PHE A 21 -18.84 -30.51 -45.19
C PHE A 21 -19.67 -30.55 -43.89
N VAL A 22 -19.27 -31.37 -42.91
CA VAL A 22 -19.97 -31.50 -41.61
C VAL A 22 -19.07 -31.16 -40.40
N ALA A 23 -17.80 -30.84 -40.60
CA ALA A 23 -16.93 -30.46 -39.48
C ALA A 23 -16.23 -29.15 -39.83
N ILE A 24 -16.73 -28.03 -39.29
CA ILE A 24 -16.05 -26.78 -38.87
C ILE A 24 -17.16 -25.73 -38.65
N THR A 25 -17.97 -25.88 -37.60
CA THR A 25 -18.82 -24.78 -37.08
C THR A 25 -18.94 -24.80 -35.55
N SER A 26 -18.05 -25.50 -34.86
CA SER A 26 -18.08 -25.64 -33.39
C SER A 26 -16.73 -25.37 -32.71
N MET A 27 -15.86 -24.56 -33.34
CA MET A 27 -14.61 -24.07 -32.73
C MET A 27 -14.52 -22.55 -32.81
N LEU A 28 -15.52 -21.86 -32.25
CA LEU A 28 -15.41 -20.45 -31.86
C LEU A 28 -15.99 -20.24 -30.46
N VAL A 29 -15.69 -21.14 -29.52
CA VAL A 29 -15.62 -20.70 -28.12
C VAL A 29 -14.27 -20.00 -27.99
N GLY A 30 -14.21 -18.77 -28.52
CA GLY A 30 -13.17 -17.85 -28.12
C GLY A 30 -13.26 -17.73 -26.60
N CYS A 31 -12.11 -17.79 -25.93
CA CYS A 31 -12.00 -17.23 -24.58
C CYS A 31 -12.38 -15.75 -24.69
N GLU A 32 -13.67 -15.43 -24.58
CA GLU A 32 -14.09 -14.06 -24.30
C GLU A 32 -13.45 -13.74 -22.94
N PRO A 33 -12.54 -12.75 -22.86
CA PRO A 33 -12.14 -12.28 -21.56
C PRO A 33 -13.43 -11.90 -20.83
N SER A 34 -13.57 -12.35 -19.58
CA SER A 34 -14.75 -12.06 -18.75
C SER A 34 -14.82 -10.55 -18.47
N ASP A 35 -15.29 -9.81 -19.46
CA ASP A 35 -15.40 -8.37 -19.42
C ASP A 35 -16.70 -8.01 -18.71
N PHE A 36 -16.64 -6.96 -17.91
CA PHE A 36 -17.79 -6.43 -17.21
C PHE A 36 -18.84 -6.03 -18.25
N ARG A 37 -20.06 -6.53 -18.10
CA ARG A 37 -21.22 -6.21 -18.95
C ARG A 37 -22.05 -5.08 -18.36
N GLU A 38 -22.05 -4.97 -17.03
CA GLU A 38 -22.80 -3.98 -16.27
C GLU A 38 -21.86 -3.18 -15.36
N GLY A 39 -22.28 -1.95 -15.03
CA GLY A 39 -21.58 -1.14 -14.04
C GLY A 39 -21.87 -1.60 -12.62
N VAL A 40 -21.05 -1.14 -11.67
CA VAL A 40 -21.19 -1.47 -10.24
C VAL A 40 -21.22 -0.21 -9.40
N VAL A 41 -21.91 -0.27 -8.26
CA VAL A 41 -21.87 0.81 -7.26
C VAL A 41 -20.81 0.45 -6.23
N MET A 42 -19.76 1.27 -6.17
CA MET A 42 -18.66 1.14 -5.23
C MET A 42 -18.95 1.88 -3.92
N ALA A 43 -18.13 1.61 -2.91
CA ALA A 43 -18.11 2.33 -1.64
C ALA A 43 -18.10 3.86 -1.84
N GLY A 44 -18.85 4.55 -0.99
CA GLY A 44 -19.15 5.98 -1.16
C GLY A 44 -20.26 6.26 -2.19
N GLY A 45 -20.99 5.24 -2.65
CA GLY A 45 -22.12 5.38 -3.58
C GLY A 45 -21.72 5.71 -5.03
N LYS A 46 -20.44 5.52 -5.38
CA LYS A 46 -19.92 5.85 -6.70
C LYS A 46 -20.32 4.79 -7.73
N TYR A 47 -21.12 5.17 -8.72
CA TYR A 47 -21.40 4.30 -9.86
C TYR A 47 -20.21 4.28 -10.84
N VAL A 48 -19.72 3.08 -11.15
CA VAL A 48 -18.60 2.86 -12.08
C VAL A 48 -19.13 2.06 -13.27
N PRO A 49 -19.07 2.59 -14.50
CA PRO A 49 -19.59 1.89 -15.66
C PRO A 49 -18.66 0.75 -16.10
N ALA A 50 -19.25 -0.28 -16.73
CA ALA A 50 -18.54 -1.46 -17.23
C ALA A 50 -17.29 -1.14 -18.06
N HIS A 51 -17.38 -0.16 -18.97
CA HIS A 51 -16.25 0.23 -19.81
C HIS A 51 -15.05 0.77 -19.01
N THR A 52 -15.28 1.45 -17.88
CA THR A 52 -14.22 1.92 -16.98
C THR A 52 -13.56 0.74 -16.27
N LEU A 53 -14.33 -0.25 -15.83
CA LEU A 53 -13.78 -1.48 -15.23
C LEU A 53 -12.97 -2.29 -16.23
N ASN A 54 -13.45 -2.42 -17.48
CA ASN A 54 -12.74 -3.11 -18.55
C ASN A 54 -11.44 -2.40 -18.93
N LYS A 55 -11.44 -1.06 -18.99
CA LYS A 55 -10.21 -0.27 -19.16
C LYS A 55 -9.25 -0.50 -17.98
N GLY A 56 -9.76 -0.51 -16.75
CA GLY A 56 -8.97 -0.78 -15.55
C GLY A 56 -8.34 -2.17 -15.55
N LYS A 57 -9.09 -3.18 -16.00
CA LYS A 57 -8.62 -4.56 -16.19
C LYS A 57 -7.46 -4.63 -17.17
N GLN A 58 -7.57 -3.95 -18.33
CA GLN A 58 -6.49 -3.90 -19.32
C GLN A 58 -5.22 -3.27 -18.73
N ILE A 59 -5.34 -2.11 -18.06
CA ILE A 59 -4.22 -1.43 -17.40
C ILE A 59 -3.61 -2.34 -16.32
N TYR A 60 -4.43 -2.99 -15.50
CA TYR A 60 -3.95 -3.89 -14.46
C TYR A 60 -3.15 -5.06 -15.05
N GLN A 61 -3.66 -5.70 -16.11
CA GLN A 61 -2.99 -6.80 -16.80
C GLN A 61 -1.64 -6.37 -17.39
N GLU A 62 -1.58 -5.17 -17.95
CA GLU A 62 -0.37 -4.65 -18.60
C GLU A 62 0.70 -4.24 -17.58
N TYR A 63 0.32 -3.56 -16.49
CA TYR A 63 1.28 -2.88 -15.61
C TYR A 63 1.38 -3.47 -14.20
N CYS A 64 0.30 -4.03 -13.66
CA CYS A 64 0.22 -4.37 -12.24
C CYS A 64 0.31 -5.88 -11.97
N MET A 65 -0.23 -6.70 -12.87
CA MET A 65 -0.42 -8.14 -12.71
C MET A 65 0.88 -8.91 -12.46
N ALA A 66 1.99 -8.50 -13.09
CA ALA A 66 3.28 -9.16 -12.93
C ALA A 66 3.75 -9.21 -11.46
N CYS A 67 3.41 -8.19 -10.67
CA CYS A 67 3.70 -8.11 -9.25
C CYS A 67 2.49 -8.54 -8.39
N HIS A 68 1.31 -8.00 -8.66
CA HIS A 68 0.13 -8.17 -7.80
C HIS A 68 -0.68 -9.45 -8.09
N GLY A 69 -0.32 -10.22 -9.12
CA GLY A 69 -0.97 -11.49 -9.46
C GLY A 69 -2.21 -11.31 -10.33
N VAL A 70 -2.56 -12.35 -11.09
CA VAL A 70 -3.77 -12.35 -11.93
C VAL A 70 -5.05 -12.22 -11.11
N ASN A 71 -5.03 -12.75 -9.87
CA ASN A 71 -6.14 -12.73 -8.93
C ASN A 71 -6.08 -11.56 -7.94
N GLY A 72 -5.12 -10.63 -8.10
CA GLY A 72 -4.92 -9.54 -7.13
C GLY A 72 -4.43 -9.99 -5.76
N ASP A 73 -3.91 -11.22 -5.64
CA ASP A 73 -3.53 -11.86 -4.38
C ASP A 73 -2.11 -11.53 -3.91
N GLY A 74 -1.39 -10.69 -4.66
CA GLY A 74 0.00 -10.33 -4.38
C GLY A 74 1.01 -11.40 -4.82
N ASN A 75 0.58 -12.47 -5.49
CA ASN A 75 1.42 -13.60 -5.88
C ASN A 75 1.82 -13.57 -7.37
N GLY A 76 2.06 -12.37 -7.92
CA GLY A 76 2.56 -12.24 -9.28
C GLY A 76 3.93 -12.90 -9.47
N VAL A 77 4.27 -13.25 -10.72
CA VAL A 77 5.54 -13.92 -11.04
C VAL A 77 6.77 -13.16 -10.52
N ALA A 78 6.71 -11.82 -10.50
CA ALA A 78 7.78 -10.97 -9.98
C ALA A 78 7.83 -10.93 -8.45
N ALA A 79 6.72 -11.24 -7.75
CA ALA A 79 6.61 -11.12 -6.29
C ALA A 79 7.66 -11.95 -5.55
N LYS A 80 8.06 -13.11 -6.09
CA LYS A 80 9.05 -14.02 -5.48
C LYS A 80 10.44 -13.39 -5.33
N GLY A 81 10.77 -12.39 -6.15
CA GLY A 81 12.05 -11.69 -6.11
C GLY A 81 12.05 -10.43 -5.25
N LEU A 82 10.93 -10.08 -4.61
CA LEU A 82 10.77 -8.83 -3.88
C LEU A 82 10.90 -9.05 -2.37
N GLU A 83 11.74 -8.24 -1.73
CA GLU A 83 11.87 -8.24 -0.26
C GLU A 83 10.58 -7.77 0.42
N VAL A 84 9.90 -6.78 -0.17
CA VAL A 84 8.61 -6.30 0.30
C VAL A 84 7.52 -6.92 -0.59
N PRO A 85 6.66 -7.80 -0.04
CA PRO A 85 5.61 -8.43 -0.82
C PRO A 85 4.65 -7.39 -1.42
N PRO A 86 4.23 -7.57 -2.68
CA PRO A 86 3.14 -6.80 -3.28
C PRO A 86 1.88 -6.86 -2.42
N ARG A 87 1.03 -5.84 -2.53
CA ARG A 87 -0.25 -5.83 -1.82
C ARG A 87 -1.14 -6.94 -2.36
N ASN A 88 -1.67 -7.76 -1.45
CA ASN A 88 -2.83 -8.60 -1.68
C ASN A 88 -4.09 -7.72 -1.58
N PHE A 89 -4.75 -7.48 -2.71
CA PHE A 89 -5.96 -6.68 -2.82
C PHE A 89 -7.23 -7.44 -2.45
N THR A 90 -7.20 -8.79 -2.44
CA THR A 90 -8.36 -9.63 -2.06
C THR A 90 -8.80 -9.44 -0.61
N LEU A 91 -7.91 -8.90 0.23
CA LEU A 91 -8.20 -8.59 1.63
C LEU A 91 -9.02 -7.30 1.78
N GLY A 92 -9.04 -6.43 0.76
CA GLY A 92 -9.66 -5.11 0.86
C GLY A 92 -8.96 -4.12 1.80
N ILE A 93 -7.79 -4.48 2.35
CA ILE A 93 -7.05 -3.66 3.32
C ILE A 93 -6.02 -2.78 2.62
N ILE A 94 -6.08 -1.47 2.86
CA ILE A 94 -5.14 -0.48 2.33
C ILE A 94 -4.25 0.07 3.44
N LYS A 95 -2.92 0.02 3.25
CA LYS A 95 -1.97 0.57 4.23
C LYS A 95 -2.04 2.10 4.31
N PHE A 96 -1.98 2.81 3.19
CA PHE A 96 -1.82 4.26 3.10
C PHE A 96 -3.09 4.88 2.52
N GLY A 97 -4.07 5.19 3.38
CA GLY A 97 -5.44 5.51 2.97
C GLY A 97 -5.92 6.93 3.27
N ASP A 98 -5.13 7.75 3.96
CA ASP A 98 -5.49 9.11 4.42
C ASP A 98 -6.83 9.16 5.20
N VAL A 99 -7.16 8.05 5.87
CA VAL A 99 -8.28 7.83 6.80
C VAL A 99 -7.76 7.01 7.99
N ILE A 100 -8.56 6.89 9.06
CA ILE A 100 -8.18 6.04 10.20
C ILE A 100 -7.92 4.60 9.72
N SER A 101 -6.84 4.00 10.20
CA SER A 101 -6.43 2.64 9.86
C SER A 101 -7.57 1.65 10.11
N GLY A 102 -8.00 0.95 9.07
CA GLY A 102 -9.13 0.03 9.11
C GLY A 102 -10.38 0.56 8.40
N GLU A 103 -10.48 1.87 8.20
CA GLU A 103 -11.53 2.48 7.38
C GLU A 103 -11.24 2.39 5.88
N LEU A 104 -12.29 2.54 5.07
CA LEU A 104 -12.15 2.53 3.61
C LEU A 104 -11.64 3.87 3.09
N PRO A 105 -10.49 3.90 2.39
CA PRO A 105 -9.91 5.14 1.89
C PRO A 105 -10.66 5.72 0.69
N HIS A 106 -10.48 7.02 0.51
CA HIS A 106 -10.88 7.75 -0.69
C HIS A 106 -9.92 7.45 -1.85
N ASP A 107 -10.41 7.60 -3.08
CA ASP A 107 -9.65 7.23 -4.28
C ASP A 107 -8.34 8.02 -4.40
N GLU A 108 -8.35 9.29 -3.97
CA GLU A 108 -7.22 10.22 -4.02
C GLU A 108 -6.00 9.70 -3.26
N ALA A 109 -6.18 8.98 -2.15
CA ALA A 109 -5.06 8.40 -1.40
C ALA A 109 -4.30 7.34 -2.23
N ILE A 110 -5.03 6.58 -3.05
CA ILE A 110 -4.44 5.59 -3.95
C ILE A 110 -3.82 6.27 -5.16
N TYR A 111 -4.41 7.34 -5.69
CA TYR A 111 -3.82 8.09 -6.79
C TYR A 111 -2.44 8.63 -6.41
N LYS A 112 -2.28 9.20 -5.21
CA LYS A 112 -0.95 9.61 -4.68
C LYS A 112 0.04 8.45 -4.62
N THR A 113 -0.43 7.23 -4.34
CA THR A 113 0.42 6.03 -4.31
C THR A 113 0.82 5.61 -5.72
N LEU A 114 -0.08 5.68 -6.70
CA LEU A 114 0.21 5.39 -8.11
C LEU A 114 1.19 6.43 -8.69
N GLU A 115 0.95 7.71 -8.46
CA GLU A 115 1.76 8.82 -8.99
C GLU A 115 3.18 8.85 -8.43
N HIS A 116 3.37 8.48 -7.15
CA HIS A 116 4.66 8.65 -6.46
C HIS A 116 5.32 7.35 -6.04
N GLY A 117 4.65 6.21 -6.19
CA GLY A 117 5.11 4.94 -5.69
C GLY A 117 5.25 4.88 -4.16
N LEU A 118 5.96 3.87 -3.67
CA LEU A 118 6.28 3.68 -2.26
C LEU A 118 7.78 3.52 -2.08
N ASN A 119 8.39 4.44 -1.33
CA ASN A 119 9.84 4.45 -1.09
C ASN A 119 10.33 3.12 -0.52
N GLY A 120 11.45 2.60 -1.04
CA GLY A 120 12.04 1.35 -0.55
C GLY A 120 11.24 0.10 -0.91
N THR A 121 10.43 0.16 -1.97
CA THR A 121 9.70 -0.99 -2.53
C THR A 121 9.79 -0.99 -4.05
N ALA A 122 9.35 -2.07 -4.70
CA ALA A 122 9.21 -2.13 -6.15
C ALA A 122 7.93 -1.46 -6.69
N MET A 123 7.10 -0.86 -5.83
CA MET A 123 5.97 -0.04 -6.27
C MET A 123 6.49 1.33 -6.70
N LEU A 124 6.91 1.43 -7.96
CA LEU A 124 7.45 2.65 -8.55
C LEU A 124 6.34 3.67 -8.89
N PRO A 125 6.69 4.96 -9.10
CA PRO A 125 5.81 5.93 -9.75
C PRO A 125 5.32 5.44 -11.11
N TRP A 126 4.05 5.65 -11.40
CA TRP A 126 3.43 5.32 -12.68
C TRP A 126 3.02 6.59 -13.44
N ASP A 127 3.35 6.65 -14.73
CA ASP A 127 2.91 7.71 -15.64
C ASP A 127 1.52 7.38 -16.21
N LEU A 128 0.51 7.39 -15.34
CA LEU A 128 -0.88 7.16 -15.69
C LEU A 128 -1.65 8.48 -15.59
N LYS A 129 -2.51 8.74 -16.58
CA LYS A 129 -3.46 9.86 -16.51
C LYS A 129 -4.51 9.60 -15.43
N LYS A 130 -5.17 10.66 -14.93
CA LYS A 130 -6.18 10.57 -13.87
C LYS A 130 -7.29 9.55 -14.18
N ASP A 131 -7.79 9.53 -15.41
CA ASP A 131 -8.83 8.59 -15.85
C ASP A 131 -8.31 7.14 -15.93
N GLN A 132 -7.02 6.93 -16.18
CA GLN A 132 -6.38 5.61 -16.14
C GLN A 132 -6.18 5.13 -14.70
N MET A 133 -5.73 6.01 -13.81
CA MET A 133 -5.61 5.72 -12.38
C MET A 133 -6.96 5.40 -11.75
N GLU A 134 -7.99 6.17 -12.09
CA GLU A 134 -9.37 5.88 -11.67
C GLU A 134 -9.80 4.50 -12.17
N ALA A 135 -9.66 4.23 -13.47
CA ALA A 135 -10.06 2.95 -14.05
C ALA A 135 -9.38 1.75 -13.38
N VAL A 136 -8.04 1.78 -13.25
CA VAL A 136 -7.29 0.66 -12.65
C VAL A 136 -7.62 0.50 -11.17
N TRP A 137 -7.80 1.60 -10.43
CA TRP A 137 -8.17 1.52 -9.03
C TRP A 137 -9.58 0.95 -8.82
N GLN A 138 -10.58 1.40 -9.61
CA GLN A 138 -11.91 0.81 -9.52
C GLN A 138 -11.91 -0.68 -9.89
N TYR A 139 -11.09 -1.09 -10.87
CA TYR A 139 -10.92 -2.51 -11.17
C TYR A 139 -10.27 -3.27 -9.99
N ILE A 140 -9.23 -2.72 -9.36
CA ILE A 140 -8.57 -3.36 -8.21
C ILE A 140 -9.55 -3.60 -7.05
N LYS A 141 -10.48 -2.67 -6.80
CA LYS A 141 -11.53 -2.85 -5.77
C LYS A 141 -12.38 -4.11 -6.00
N THR A 142 -12.53 -4.57 -7.25
CA THR A 142 -13.30 -5.77 -7.58
C THR A 142 -12.68 -7.07 -7.06
N PHE A 143 -11.40 -7.05 -6.64
CA PHE A 143 -10.76 -8.20 -6.00
C PHE A 143 -11.27 -8.46 -4.57
N ALA A 144 -11.90 -7.46 -3.91
CA ALA A 144 -12.49 -7.58 -2.58
C ALA A 144 -13.93 -7.03 -2.58
N PRO A 145 -14.88 -7.71 -3.26
CA PRO A 145 -16.22 -7.20 -3.49
C PRO A 145 -17.01 -6.96 -2.20
N ASP A 146 -16.86 -7.82 -1.19
CA ASP A 146 -17.55 -7.69 0.10
C ASP A 146 -17.13 -6.42 0.87
N THR A 147 -15.94 -5.91 0.58
CA THR A 147 -15.39 -4.68 1.16
C THR A 147 -15.81 -3.45 0.37
N TRP A 148 -15.76 -3.53 -0.97
CA TRP A 148 -15.83 -2.34 -1.83
C TRP A 148 -17.11 -2.15 -2.62
N ILE A 149 -17.89 -3.19 -2.87
CA ILE A 149 -19.08 -3.12 -3.73
C ILE A 149 -20.32 -3.07 -2.86
N GLY A 150 -21.15 -2.06 -3.09
CA GLY A 150 -22.39 -1.84 -2.35
C GLY A 150 -22.59 -0.39 -1.96
N LYS A 151 -23.83 0.08 -2.07
CA LYS A 151 -24.25 1.43 -1.65
C LYS A 151 -24.19 1.63 -0.13
N ASP A 152 -24.16 0.53 0.62
CA ASP A 152 -24.04 0.46 2.07
C ASP A 152 -22.59 0.63 2.56
N LYS A 153 -21.60 0.49 1.67
CA LYS A 153 -20.17 0.62 2.00
C LYS A 153 -19.80 2.10 2.12
N GLN A 154 -19.43 2.53 3.32
CA GLN A 154 -19.09 3.91 3.62
C GLN A 154 -17.57 4.11 3.62
N LEU A 155 -17.14 5.25 3.08
CA LEU A 155 -15.74 5.67 3.16
C LEU A 155 -15.45 6.24 4.56
N GLY A 156 -14.20 6.08 4.99
CA GLY A 156 -13.71 6.66 6.23
C GLY A 156 -13.71 8.19 6.22
N LYS A 157 -13.56 8.77 7.40
CA LYS A 157 -13.44 10.22 7.53
C LYS A 157 -12.09 10.66 6.96
N GLN A 158 -12.14 11.39 5.86
CA GLN A 158 -10.93 11.88 5.21
C GLN A 158 -10.21 12.89 6.09
N PHE A 159 -8.89 12.75 6.23
CA PHE A 159 -8.06 13.80 6.77
C PHE A 159 -7.84 14.90 5.74
N ASP A 160 -8.29 16.11 6.05
CA ASP A 160 -8.06 17.29 5.23
C ASP A 160 -6.78 18.00 5.68
N SER A 161 -5.72 17.88 4.88
CA SER A 161 -4.44 18.48 5.20
C SER A 161 -4.48 20.01 5.26
N SER A 162 -5.47 20.67 4.65
CA SER A 162 -5.65 22.12 4.77
C SER A 162 -6.07 22.57 6.17
N THR A 163 -6.60 21.64 6.98
CA THR A 163 -6.98 21.89 8.38
C THR A 163 -5.85 21.71 9.37
N PHE A 164 -4.73 21.14 8.92
CA PHE A 164 -3.59 20.84 9.76
C PHE A 164 -2.93 22.14 10.24
N LYS A 165 -2.82 22.28 11.56
CA LYS A 165 -2.20 23.44 12.20
C LYS A 165 -0.96 22.98 12.96
N ASP A 166 0.20 23.10 12.32
CA ASP A 166 1.49 22.86 12.98
C ASP A 166 1.76 23.96 14.02
N PRO A 167 1.73 23.65 15.33
CA PRO A 167 1.92 24.65 16.38
C PRO A 167 3.40 25.01 16.61
N TYR A 168 4.32 24.23 16.03
CA TYR A 168 5.75 24.43 16.23
C TYR A 168 6.38 25.20 15.09
N THR A 169 6.12 24.78 13.85
CA THR A 169 6.81 25.24 12.65
C THR A 169 8.33 25.08 12.77
N VAL A 170 9.07 25.59 11.78
CA VAL A 170 10.54 25.65 11.84
C VAL A 170 11.01 26.46 13.06
N ALA A 171 10.24 27.46 13.50
CA ALA A 171 10.63 28.37 14.58
C ALA A 171 10.80 27.67 15.94
N ARG A 172 9.98 26.66 16.25
CA ARG A 172 10.02 25.92 17.53
C ARG A 172 10.47 24.47 17.36
N ARG A 173 11.17 24.18 16.27
CA ARG A 173 11.61 22.81 15.92
C ARG A 173 12.36 22.10 17.06
N LYS A 174 13.26 22.79 17.77
CA LYS A 174 14.00 22.19 18.91
C LYS A 174 13.07 21.74 20.03
N GLN A 175 12.08 22.56 20.36
CA GLN A 175 11.07 22.24 21.36
C GLN A 175 10.19 21.08 20.90
N ALA A 176 9.81 21.05 19.61
CA ALA A 176 9.04 19.97 19.00
C ALA A 176 9.77 18.63 19.11
N ILE A 177 11.07 18.61 18.74
CA ILE A 177 11.91 17.42 18.82
C ILE A 177 12.01 16.90 20.25
N GLU A 178 12.23 17.79 21.23
CA GLU A 178 12.35 17.38 22.63
C GLU A 178 11.03 16.84 23.20
N THR A 179 9.92 17.49 22.86
CA THR A 179 8.58 17.00 23.23
C THR A 179 8.31 15.66 22.55
N GLY A 180 8.62 15.51 21.27
CA GLY A 180 8.40 14.28 20.52
C GLY A 180 9.28 13.13 21.00
N ARG A 181 10.52 13.42 21.45
CA ARG A 181 11.42 12.44 22.05
C ARG A 181 10.80 11.81 23.30
N LYS A 182 10.17 12.63 24.14
CA LYS A 182 9.42 12.23 25.34
C LYS A 182 8.18 11.41 25.01
N VAL A 183 7.35 11.92 24.10
CA VAL A 183 6.15 11.20 23.67
C VAL A 183 6.52 9.84 23.07
N TYR A 184 7.57 9.78 22.25
CA TYR A 184 8.00 8.53 21.61
C TYR A 184 8.40 7.47 22.63
N HIS A 185 9.20 7.83 23.62
CA HIS A 185 9.80 6.85 24.53
C HIS A 185 8.94 6.53 25.75
N VAL A 186 8.16 7.50 26.24
CA VAL A 186 7.43 7.37 27.51
C VAL A 186 5.93 7.25 27.27
N GLU A 187 5.30 8.24 26.63
CA GLU A 187 3.83 8.28 26.52
C GLU A 187 3.28 7.23 25.53
N ALA A 188 3.87 7.15 24.33
CA ALA A 188 3.44 6.25 23.25
C ALA A 188 4.22 4.93 23.21
N ALA A 189 5.34 4.85 23.93
CA ALA A 189 6.24 3.70 23.97
C ALA A 189 6.54 3.09 22.58
N CYS A 190 6.81 3.94 21.59
CA CYS A 190 7.01 3.55 20.19
C CYS A 190 8.14 2.50 20.02
N GLN A 191 9.12 2.49 20.92
CA GLN A 191 10.19 1.48 21.00
C GLN A 191 9.70 0.06 21.28
N ALA A 192 8.44 -0.13 21.68
CA ALA A 192 7.83 -1.46 21.81
C ALA A 192 7.75 -2.19 20.46
N CYS A 193 7.80 -1.46 19.34
CA CYS A 193 7.89 -2.03 17.99
C CYS A 193 9.11 -1.49 17.22
N HIS A 194 9.35 -0.19 17.31
CA HIS A 194 10.48 0.47 16.69
C HIS A 194 11.74 0.35 17.57
N MET A 195 12.86 0.90 17.10
CA MET A 195 14.05 1.02 17.92
C MET A 195 13.87 2.16 18.94
N GLY A 196 14.49 2.03 20.10
CA GLY A 196 14.78 3.15 20.99
C GLY A 196 15.94 3.98 20.45
N TYR A 197 15.87 5.28 20.68
CA TYR A 197 16.78 6.28 20.11
C TYR A 197 17.36 7.20 21.18
N VAL A 198 17.41 6.72 22.42
CA VAL A 198 17.94 7.39 23.62
C VAL A 198 18.76 6.40 24.44
N SER A 199 19.70 6.90 25.23
CA SER A 199 20.44 6.12 26.24
C SER A 199 19.54 5.77 27.44
N LEU A 200 20.01 4.86 28.30
CA LEU A 200 19.32 4.51 29.54
C LEU A 200 19.12 5.74 30.43
N GLY A 201 20.16 6.56 30.64
CA GLY A 201 20.08 7.76 31.47
C GLY A 201 19.09 8.79 30.92
N GLU A 202 19.07 8.98 29.60
CA GLU A 202 18.07 9.86 28.96
C GLU A 202 16.64 9.32 29.09
N PHE A 203 16.46 7.99 29.01
CA PHE A 203 15.15 7.37 29.16
C PHE A 203 14.65 7.44 30.61
N ASP A 204 15.50 7.11 31.59
CA ASP A 204 15.22 7.24 33.02
C ASP A 204 14.82 8.68 33.37
N GLN A 205 15.60 9.66 32.91
CA GLN A 205 15.31 11.08 33.15
C GLN A 205 13.92 11.48 32.62
N MET A 206 13.60 11.12 31.37
CA MET A 206 12.28 11.41 30.80
C MET A 206 11.15 10.69 31.53
N SER A 207 11.37 9.44 31.92
CA SER A 207 10.38 8.64 32.64
C SER A 207 10.05 9.26 33.99
N ARG A 208 11.07 9.65 34.78
CA ARG A 208 10.88 10.31 36.08
C ARG A 208 10.15 11.64 35.93
N GLU A 209 10.46 12.41 34.89
CA GLU A 209 9.83 13.71 34.65
C GLU A 209 8.33 13.57 34.36
N LEU A 210 7.91 12.56 33.60
CA LEU A 210 6.53 12.43 33.12
C LEU A 210 5.65 11.53 33.99
N THR A 211 6.24 10.49 34.58
CA THR A 211 5.48 9.46 35.30
C THR A 211 5.78 9.44 36.80
N GLY A 212 6.90 10.05 37.23
CA GLY A 212 7.43 9.90 38.58
C GLY A 212 8.26 8.64 38.79
N ASP A 213 8.14 7.65 37.90
CA ASP A 213 8.84 6.38 37.96
C ASP A 213 10.10 6.38 37.08
N GLY A 214 11.18 5.78 37.60
CA GLY A 214 12.44 5.63 36.88
C GLY A 214 12.51 4.36 36.04
N VAL A 215 13.53 4.29 35.20
CA VAL A 215 13.90 3.11 34.42
C VAL A 215 15.31 2.72 34.79
N GLU A 216 15.48 1.55 35.40
CA GLU A 216 16.79 1.09 35.86
C GLU A 216 17.57 0.33 34.79
N GLU A 217 16.87 -0.29 33.84
CA GLU A 217 17.47 -1.06 32.75
C GLU A 217 16.67 -0.92 31.44
N LEU A 218 17.37 -1.12 30.32
CA LEU A 218 16.74 -1.20 29.00
C LEU A 218 16.47 -2.65 28.66
N ASP A 219 15.30 -2.91 28.08
CA ASP A 219 14.99 -4.18 27.44
C ASP A 219 16.08 -4.56 26.40
N GLU A 220 16.45 -5.84 26.31
CA GLU A 220 17.52 -6.32 25.41
C GLU A 220 17.24 -6.00 23.93
N THR A 221 15.96 -5.88 23.58
CA THR A 221 15.47 -5.56 22.25
C THR A 221 15.19 -4.06 22.07
N PHE A 222 15.49 -3.21 23.06
CA PHE A 222 15.23 -1.76 23.01
C PHE A 222 15.79 -1.13 21.74
N PHE A 223 17.02 -1.44 21.33
CA PHE A 223 17.64 -0.93 20.10
C PHE A 223 17.35 -1.76 18.84
N GLN A 224 16.39 -2.68 18.88
CA GLN A 224 16.09 -3.61 17.80
C GLN A 224 14.70 -3.33 17.19
N LEU A 225 14.61 -3.50 15.87
CA LEU A 225 13.33 -3.50 15.16
C LEU A 225 12.61 -4.83 15.39
N LYS A 226 11.34 -4.75 15.81
CA LYS A 226 10.56 -5.95 16.14
C LYS A 226 9.60 -6.23 14.99
N THR A 227 9.66 -7.46 14.47
CA THR A 227 8.78 -7.88 13.37
C THR A 227 7.42 -8.26 13.92
N GLN A 228 6.37 -7.69 13.35
CA GLN A 228 4.99 -7.94 13.77
C GLN A 228 4.23 -8.68 12.68
N VAL A 229 3.38 -9.63 13.06
CA VAL A 229 2.48 -10.27 12.09
C VAL A 229 1.46 -9.22 11.63
N SER A 230 1.22 -9.15 10.33
CA SER A 230 0.24 -8.23 9.74
C SER A 230 -0.97 -8.99 9.21
N GLU A 231 -2.10 -8.30 9.09
CA GLU A 231 -3.32 -8.85 8.48
C GLU A 231 -3.13 -9.20 6.99
N HIS A 232 -2.02 -8.76 6.40
CA HIS A 232 -1.63 -9.10 5.03
C HIS A 232 -1.00 -10.50 4.90
N GLY A 233 -0.93 -11.28 5.98
CA GLY A 233 -0.44 -12.66 5.97
C GLY A 233 1.09 -12.80 5.97
N TYR A 234 1.82 -11.72 6.25
CA TYR A 234 3.28 -11.73 6.36
C TYR A 234 3.79 -10.82 7.48
N GLY A 235 5.00 -11.10 7.96
CA GLY A 235 5.68 -10.28 8.97
C GLY A 235 6.08 -8.91 8.42
N VAL A 236 5.70 -7.84 9.11
CA VAL A 236 6.07 -6.46 8.79
C VAL A 236 7.09 -5.99 9.81
N ARG A 237 8.26 -5.58 9.32
CA ARG A 237 9.25 -4.87 10.13
C ARG A 237 9.03 -3.36 10.02
N PRO A 238 8.97 -2.62 11.14
CA PRO A 238 8.93 -1.17 11.10
C PRO A 238 10.23 -0.58 10.52
N PRO A 239 10.22 0.66 10.02
CA PRO A 239 11.42 1.30 9.51
C PRO A 239 12.36 1.69 10.66
N ASP A 240 13.66 1.42 10.51
CA ASP A 240 14.70 2.22 11.18
C ASP A 240 14.70 3.63 10.59
N PHE A 241 14.27 4.61 11.39
CA PHE A 241 14.16 6.02 10.98
C PHE A 241 15.51 6.65 10.63
N THR A 242 16.62 6.11 11.12
CA THR A 242 17.98 6.63 10.83
C THR A 242 18.56 6.10 9.52
N TYR A 243 17.91 5.12 8.89
CA TYR A 243 18.42 4.44 7.70
C TYR A 243 17.42 4.41 6.55
N HIS A 244 16.17 4.02 6.81
CA HIS A 244 15.17 3.85 5.77
C HIS A 244 14.56 5.17 5.32
N LYS A 245 14.05 5.19 4.07
CA LYS A 245 13.06 6.17 3.65
C LYS A 245 11.68 5.67 4.08
N LEU A 246 10.81 6.58 4.50
CA LEU A 246 9.43 6.23 4.87
C LEU A 246 8.58 6.08 3.59
N ARG A 247 7.82 4.98 3.52
CA ARG A 247 7.16 4.51 2.28
C ARG A 247 6.29 5.58 1.61
N SER A 248 5.41 6.24 2.37
CA SER A 248 4.47 7.26 1.87
C SER A 248 4.95 8.71 2.00
N VAL A 249 6.06 8.97 2.69
CA VAL A 249 6.54 10.33 2.97
C VAL A 249 7.35 10.86 1.80
N ARG A 250 7.03 12.08 1.34
CA ARG A 250 7.68 12.75 0.22
C ARG A 250 8.63 13.82 0.76
N GLY A 251 9.84 13.90 0.19
CA GLY A 251 10.78 14.99 0.49
C GLY A 251 11.20 15.16 1.97
N ASN A 252 10.99 14.18 2.85
CA ASN A 252 11.13 14.34 4.31
C ASN A 252 10.14 15.35 4.92
N ASN A 253 8.95 15.49 4.32
CA ASN A 253 7.88 16.37 4.77
C ASN A 253 7.37 15.94 6.15
N VAL A 254 7.34 16.88 7.10
CA VAL A 254 6.84 16.63 8.46
C VAL A 254 5.32 16.41 8.45
N GLU A 255 4.59 17.07 7.55
CA GLU A 255 3.14 16.93 7.44
C GLU A 255 2.74 15.51 6.99
N ASP A 256 3.48 14.91 6.06
CA ASP A 256 3.24 13.51 5.65
C ASP A 256 3.50 12.53 6.81
N ILE A 257 4.50 12.82 7.65
CA ILE A 257 4.80 12.02 8.85
C ILE A 257 3.67 12.19 9.87
N TYR A 258 3.22 13.42 10.09
CA TYR A 258 2.10 13.76 10.96
C TYR A 258 0.82 13.03 10.53
N LEU A 259 0.45 13.13 9.25
CA LEU A 259 -0.68 12.39 8.67
C LEU A 259 -0.55 10.89 8.93
N ARG A 260 0.65 10.34 8.81
CA ARG A 260 0.86 8.91 9.04
C ARG A 260 0.69 8.50 10.49
N LEU A 261 1.11 9.34 11.42
CA LEU A 261 0.90 9.12 12.85
C LEU A 261 -0.59 9.25 13.20
N LEU A 262 -1.28 10.26 12.66
CA LEU A 262 -2.72 10.44 12.85
C LEU A 262 -3.53 9.24 12.38
N ALA A 263 -3.27 8.79 11.15
CA ALA A 263 -4.06 7.78 10.46
C ALA A 263 -3.67 6.33 10.84
N GLY A 264 -2.45 6.09 11.32
CA GLY A 264 -1.93 4.73 11.49
C GLY A 264 -1.62 4.06 10.15
N VAL A 265 -1.37 2.74 10.15
CA VAL A 265 -1.00 1.95 8.94
C VAL A 265 -1.90 0.72 8.81
N GLY A 266 -2.85 0.77 7.87
CA GLY A 266 -3.88 -0.27 7.65
C GLY A 266 -3.38 -1.71 7.55
N GLY A 267 -3.94 -2.58 8.38
CA GLY A 267 -3.60 -4.01 8.47
C GLY A 267 -2.20 -4.29 9.03
N THR A 268 -1.61 -3.33 9.74
CA THR A 268 -0.40 -3.56 10.55
C THR A 268 -0.68 -3.15 11.99
N THR A 269 0.26 -3.43 12.89
CA THR A 269 0.13 -3.10 14.31
C THR A 269 0.39 -1.62 14.63
N MET A 270 0.56 -0.74 13.63
CA MET A 270 0.77 0.69 13.86
C MET A 270 -0.58 1.41 13.90
N PRO A 271 -1.07 1.82 15.08
CA PRO A 271 -2.41 2.35 15.27
C PRO A 271 -2.53 3.80 14.77
N ALA A 272 -3.77 4.28 14.71
CA ALA A 272 -4.07 5.70 14.55
C ALA A 272 -3.83 6.42 15.89
N TRP A 273 -2.75 7.18 16.00
CA TRP A 273 -2.41 7.85 17.27
C TRP A 273 -3.37 8.97 17.65
N SER A 274 -4.19 9.44 16.71
CA SER A 274 -5.29 10.38 16.98
C SER A 274 -6.35 9.82 17.92
N GLU A 275 -6.43 8.50 18.11
CA GLU A 275 -7.35 7.86 19.03
C GLU A 275 -6.76 7.64 20.44
N THR A 276 -5.44 7.83 20.60
CA THR A 276 -4.72 7.53 21.86
C THR A 276 -4.04 8.77 22.44
N ILE A 277 -3.53 9.66 21.59
CA ILE A 277 -2.89 10.92 22.00
C ILE A 277 -3.91 12.02 21.74
N GLU A 278 -4.52 12.52 22.81
CA GLU A 278 -5.60 13.52 22.72
C GLU A 278 -5.11 14.88 22.21
N GLU A 279 -3.86 15.25 22.49
CA GLU A 279 -3.34 16.55 22.11
C GLU A 279 -2.56 16.51 20.78
N ASP A 280 -3.16 17.05 19.72
CA ASP A 280 -2.57 17.12 18.36
C ASP A 280 -1.12 17.64 18.33
N TYR A 281 -0.77 18.58 19.23
CA TYR A 281 0.59 19.12 19.29
C TYR A 281 1.61 18.02 19.63
N LYS A 282 1.26 17.00 20.42
CA LYS A 282 2.17 15.88 20.72
C LYS A 282 2.41 15.01 19.49
N ILE A 283 1.42 14.83 18.63
CA ILE A 283 1.57 14.09 17.37
C ILE A 283 2.46 14.88 16.40
N TRP A 284 2.32 16.20 16.34
CA TRP A 284 3.28 17.07 15.63
C TRP A 284 4.69 16.95 16.18
N ALA A 285 4.84 16.95 17.50
CA ALA A 285 6.13 16.80 18.15
C ALA A 285 6.78 15.45 17.78
N LEU A 286 6.03 14.35 17.80
CA LEU A 286 6.46 13.04 17.32
C LEU A 286 6.91 13.09 15.86
N ALA A 287 6.14 13.76 14.98
CA ALA A 287 6.50 13.90 13.57
C ALA A 287 7.85 14.62 13.40
N TYR A 288 8.08 15.70 14.15
CA TYR A 288 9.36 16.41 14.17
C TYR A 288 10.50 15.56 14.71
N TYR A 289 10.25 14.77 15.75
CA TYR A 289 11.24 13.85 16.30
C TYR A 289 11.65 12.79 15.28
N VAL A 290 10.69 12.11 14.65
CA VAL A 290 10.94 11.15 13.56
C VAL A 290 11.68 11.82 12.39
N GLN A 291 11.25 13.01 11.97
CA GLN A 291 11.92 13.77 10.91
C GLN A 291 13.39 14.07 11.26
N SER A 292 13.70 14.37 12.52
CA SER A 292 15.06 14.63 12.99
C SER A 292 15.94 13.37 12.93
N LEU A 293 15.38 12.20 13.28
CA LEU A 293 16.08 10.92 13.17
C LEU A 293 16.42 10.58 11.71
N MET A 294 15.53 10.94 10.78
CA MET A 294 15.75 10.75 9.34
C MET A 294 16.91 11.56 8.77
N GLU A 295 17.40 12.59 9.47
CA GLU A 295 18.58 13.36 9.05
C GLU A 295 19.87 12.54 9.12
N TYR A 296 19.96 11.57 10.04
CA TYR A 296 21.13 10.69 10.17
C TYR A 296 21.38 9.83 8.92
N ARG A 297 20.33 9.56 8.12
CA ARG A 297 20.46 8.84 6.84
C ARG A 297 21.43 9.52 5.87
N LYS A 298 21.57 10.86 5.97
CA LYS A 298 22.44 11.63 5.08
C LYS A 298 23.93 11.48 5.40
N SER A 299 24.29 10.91 6.55
CA SER A 299 25.68 10.77 6.98
C SER A 299 25.91 9.48 7.79
N PRO A 300 26.49 8.42 7.17
CA PRO A 300 26.84 7.19 7.88
C PRO A 300 27.72 7.41 9.11
N LYS A 301 28.65 8.39 9.05
CA LYS A 301 29.50 8.77 10.18
C LYS A 301 28.67 9.30 11.36
N LYS A 302 27.80 10.29 11.13
CA LYS A 302 26.93 10.84 12.19
C LYS A 302 26.02 9.77 12.78
N ARG A 303 25.51 8.85 11.94
CA ARG A 303 24.69 7.72 12.40
C ARG A 303 25.49 6.78 13.31
N ALA A 304 26.72 6.42 12.94
CA ALA A 304 27.58 5.56 13.75
C ALA A 304 27.95 6.21 15.09
N GLU A 305 28.27 7.51 15.09
CA GLU A 305 28.53 8.30 16.30
C GLU A 305 27.30 8.35 17.22
N PHE A 306 26.11 8.58 16.65
CA PHE A 306 24.84 8.58 17.38
C PHE A 306 24.63 7.25 18.12
N PHE A 307 24.68 6.10 17.44
CA PHE A 307 24.52 4.79 18.10
C PHE A 307 25.63 4.45 19.09
N SER A 308 26.85 4.96 18.88
CA SER A 308 27.95 4.77 19.83
C SER A 308 27.72 5.54 21.14
N ASN A 309 26.95 6.63 21.10
CA ASN A 309 26.59 7.40 22.28
C ASN A 309 25.37 6.83 23.02
N LEU A 310 24.44 6.18 22.31
CA LEU A 310 23.28 5.53 22.95
C LEU A 310 23.65 4.36 23.87
N LYS A 311 24.79 3.71 23.60
CA LYS A 311 25.28 2.52 24.33
C LYS A 311 26.26 2.85 25.46
N LYS A 312 26.54 4.13 25.68
CA LYS A 312 27.35 4.61 26.82
C LYS A 312 26.43 5.00 27.95
#